data_AF-A0A2N4XNV5-F1
#
_entry.id   AF-A0A2N4XNV5-F1
#
_cell.length_a   1.000
_cell.length_b   1.000
_cell.length_c   1.000
_cell.angle_alpha   90.00
_cell.angle_beta   90.00
_cell.angle_gamma   90.00
#
_symmetry.space_group_name_H-M   'P 1'
#
loop_
_entity.id
_entity.type
_entity.pdbx_description
1 polymer ?
#
loop_
_entity_poly.entity_id
_entity_poly.type
_entity_poly.pdbx_seq_one_letter_code
_entity_poly.pdbx_strand_id
1 'polypeptide(L)'
;MNASSRLVSGALLVCCLLPAFAASAAEPARASRAAPAKVLSAPEQARQYLRSGRVVEAADSLRAHLQLQPQDLDSRRLLLQLLLDGGHHIEAEAQLSEALALQPDVPDLRRLQASLLARRGEAALALASLHRSASFGQHAGDLAFAGQLALQVGQPEAAREHFEQALRLGPVLPRWQLALAGVRLSLGDKAGARALLEAIPAESLADYADSSYAKQLMAAARLTD
;
A
#
# COMPACT_ATOMS: atom_id res chain seq x y z
N MET A 1 -64.46 68.35 -27.53
CA MET A 1 -65.93 68.22 -27.76
C MET A 1 -66.15 67.58 -29.11
N ASN A 2 -67.19 66.74 -29.22
CA ASN A 2 -67.61 65.86 -30.32
C ASN A 2 -66.98 64.45 -30.24
N ALA A 3 -67.65 63.47 -29.60
CA ALA A 3 -68.88 62.75 -29.97
C ALA A 3 -68.49 61.39 -30.59
N SER A 4 -68.60 60.29 -29.84
CA SER A 4 -69.77 59.37 -29.85
C SER A 4 -69.94 58.74 -31.25
N SER A 5 -69.82 57.42 -31.47
CA SER A 5 -70.78 56.43 -30.96
C SER A 5 -70.54 55.04 -31.58
N ARG A 6 -70.70 54.00 -30.74
CA ARG A 6 -71.50 52.75 -30.89
C ARG A 6 -71.37 51.96 -32.21
N LEU A 7 -70.78 50.75 -32.18
CA LEU A 7 -71.46 49.45 -31.96
C LEU A 7 -72.63 49.18 -32.92
N VAL A 8 -72.53 48.10 -33.72
CA VAL A 8 -73.47 46.95 -33.74
C VAL A 8 -73.07 45.91 -34.81
N SER A 9 -73.00 44.66 -34.33
CA SER A 9 -73.28 43.34 -34.93
C SER A 9 -73.16 43.05 -36.42
N GLY A 10 -72.46 41.94 -36.70
CA GLY A 10 -72.66 41.09 -37.87
C GLY A 10 -71.98 39.73 -37.67
N ALA A 11 -72.71 38.76 -37.13
CA ALA A 11 -72.27 37.39 -36.89
C ALA A 11 -72.12 36.59 -38.21
N LEU A 12 -71.16 35.66 -38.24
CA LEU A 12 -71.18 34.34 -38.93
C LEU A 12 -69.82 33.65 -38.65
N LEU A 13 -69.74 32.74 -37.68
CA LEU A 13 -69.79 31.27 -37.82
C LEU A 13 -68.67 30.68 -38.70
N VAL A 14 -67.80 29.87 -38.06
CA VAL A 14 -67.08 28.65 -38.50
C VAL A 14 -65.90 28.49 -37.54
N CYS A 15 -66.07 27.77 -36.43
CA CYS A 15 -65.86 26.31 -36.30
C CYS A 15 -64.43 25.90 -36.65
N CYS A 16 -63.61 25.62 -35.63
CA CYS A 16 -62.87 24.36 -35.46
C CYS A 16 -61.81 24.45 -34.34
N LEU A 17 -62.03 23.63 -33.30
CA LEU A 17 -61.07 22.68 -32.72
C LEU A 17 -59.73 23.24 -32.18
N LEU A 18 -59.59 23.31 -30.85
CA LEU A 18 -58.81 22.33 -30.04
C LEU A 18 -58.78 22.76 -28.55
N PRO A 19 -58.73 21.80 -27.60
CA PRO A 19 -59.05 22.05 -26.20
C PRO A 19 -57.85 22.45 -25.32
N ALA A 20 -58.21 23.06 -24.20
CA ALA A 20 -57.39 23.46 -23.06
C ALA A 20 -56.42 22.39 -22.57
N PHE A 21 -55.13 22.74 -22.49
CA PHE A 21 -54.15 22.01 -21.69
C PHE A 21 -54.02 22.68 -20.33
N ALA A 22 -54.47 21.97 -19.30
CA ALA A 22 -54.44 22.39 -17.91
C ALA A 22 -53.00 22.58 -17.42
N ALA A 23 -52.76 23.66 -16.68
CA ALA A 23 -51.53 23.91 -15.95
C ALA A 23 -51.33 22.82 -14.88
N SER A 24 -50.31 21.98 -15.05
CA SER A 24 -49.82 21.06 -14.02
C SER A 24 -48.71 21.76 -13.24
N ALA A 25 -49.00 22.09 -11.97
CA ALA A 25 -48.02 22.58 -11.03
C ALA A 25 -46.98 21.47 -10.79
N ALA A 26 -45.76 21.70 -11.30
CA ALA A 26 -44.62 20.85 -11.01
C ALA A 26 -44.27 20.97 -9.51
N GLU A 27 -44.43 19.87 -8.78
CA GLU A 27 -43.92 19.73 -7.41
C GLU A 27 -42.39 19.93 -7.40
N PRO A 28 -41.81 20.69 -6.45
CA PRO A 28 -40.37 20.72 -6.30
C PRO A 28 -39.91 19.34 -5.85
N ALA A 29 -39.15 18.67 -6.71
CA ALA A 29 -38.49 17.40 -6.41
C ALA A 29 -37.80 17.51 -5.04
N ARG A 30 -38.27 16.72 -4.07
CA ARG A 30 -37.62 16.56 -2.77
C ARG A 30 -36.20 16.08 -3.04
N ALA A 31 -35.24 16.99 -2.95
CA ALA A 31 -33.83 16.65 -2.86
C ALA A 31 -33.70 15.64 -1.72
N SER A 32 -33.41 14.39 -2.05
CA SER A 32 -33.05 13.40 -1.05
C SER A 32 -31.81 13.95 -0.36
N ARG A 33 -31.93 14.27 0.94
CA ARG A 33 -30.77 14.47 1.81
C ARG A 33 -30.10 13.11 1.95
N ALA A 34 -29.36 12.70 0.92
CA ALA A 34 -28.27 11.76 1.11
C ALA A 34 -27.41 12.37 2.22
N ALA A 35 -27.20 11.63 3.31
CA ALA A 35 -26.23 12.02 4.33
C ALA A 35 -24.93 12.44 3.62
N PRO A 36 -24.26 13.53 4.03
CA PRO A 36 -23.02 13.94 3.40
C PRO A 36 -22.11 12.72 3.41
N ALA A 37 -21.75 12.23 2.22
CA ALA A 37 -20.80 11.14 2.10
C ALA A 37 -19.59 11.54 2.95
N LYS A 38 -19.23 10.70 3.93
CA LYS A 38 -18.10 10.98 4.81
C LYS A 38 -16.90 11.29 3.91
N VAL A 39 -16.48 12.55 3.88
CA VAL A 39 -15.32 12.97 3.07
C VAL A 39 -14.13 12.26 3.71
N LEU A 40 -13.66 11.21 3.05
CA LEU A 40 -12.51 10.46 3.51
C LEU A 40 -11.28 11.36 3.43
N SER A 41 -10.37 11.22 4.40
CA SER A 41 -9.05 11.79 4.26
C SER A 41 -8.34 11.15 3.06
N ALA A 42 -7.43 11.87 2.40
CA ALA A 42 -6.66 11.33 1.28
C ALA A 42 -5.99 9.96 1.56
N PRO A 43 -5.37 9.70 2.73
CA PRO A 43 -4.82 8.36 3.01
C PRO A 43 -5.90 7.29 3.17
N GLU A 44 -7.10 7.62 3.68
CA GLU A 44 -8.23 6.67 3.73
C GLU A 44 -8.77 6.36 2.34
N GLN A 45 -8.87 7.36 1.47
CA GLN A 45 -9.28 7.19 0.08
C GLN A 45 -8.26 6.35 -0.70
N ALA A 46 -6.97 6.65 -0.56
CA ALA A 46 -5.90 5.85 -1.16
C ALA A 46 -5.95 4.39 -0.67
N ARG A 47 -6.13 4.15 0.63
CA ARG A 47 -6.33 2.79 1.18
C ARG A 47 -7.56 2.11 0.59
N GLN A 48 -8.64 2.84 0.28
CA GLN A 48 -9.79 2.28 -0.40
C GLN A 48 -9.45 1.85 -1.83
N TYR A 49 -8.74 2.69 -2.60
CA TYR A 49 -8.26 2.31 -3.93
C TYR A 49 -7.37 1.06 -3.87
N LEU A 50 -6.47 0.98 -2.90
CA LEU A 50 -5.60 -0.19 -2.70
C LEU A 50 -6.38 -1.47 -2.42
N ARG A 51 -7.44 -1.41 -1.60
CA ARG A 51 -8.34 -2.56 -1.36
C ARG A 51 -9.06 -3.03 -2.62
N SER A 52 -9.23 -2.15 -3.60
CA SER A 52 -9.82 -2.46 -4.89
C SER A 52 -8.78 -2.81 -5.97
N GLY A 53 -7.50 -2.94 -5.62
CA GLY A 53 -6.41 -3.21 -6.56
C GLY A 53 -6.03 -2.02 -7.46
N ARG A 54 -6.59 -0.84 -7.19
CA ARG A 54 -6.45 0.39 -7.98
C ARG A 54 -5.22 1.18 -7.54
N VAL A 55 -4.04 0.57 -7.71
CA VAL A 55 -2.78 1.11 -7.17
C VAL A 55 -2.40 2.46 -7.79
N VAL A 56 -2.64 2.62 -9.09
CA VAL A 56 -2.32 3.87 -9.81
C VAL A 56 -3.18 5.01 -9.29
N GLU A 57 -4.49 4.81 -9.17
CA GLU A 57 -5.39 5.84 -8.64
C GLU A 57 -5.13 6.17 -7.17
N ALA A 58 -4.67 5.20 -6.38
CA ALA A 58 -4.21 5.46 -5.02
C ALA A 58 -3.01 6.43 -5.01
N ALA A 59 -2.01 6.18 -5.84
CA ALA A 59 -0.83 7.03 -5.95
C ALA A 59 -1.17 8.43 -6.46
N ASP A 60 -1.99 8.54 -7.51
CA ASP A 60 -2.40 9.83 -8.09
C ASP A 60 -3.22 10.67 -7.10
N SER A 61 -4.13 10.04 -6.35
CA SER A 61 -4.89 10.71 -5.29
C SER A 61 -3.98 11.26 -4.19
N LEU A 62 -2.94 10.52 -3.79
CA LEU A 62 -1.97 10.97 -2.80
C LEU A 62 -1.09 12.11 -3.33
N ARG A 63 -0.65 12.04 -4.59
CA ARG A 63 0.09 13.13 -5.24
C ARG A 63 -0.72 14.41 -5.26
N ALA A 64 -1.99 14.35 -5.70
CA ALA A 64 -2.89 15.49 -5.73
C ALA A 64 -3.10 16.09 -4.33
N HIS A 65 -3.24 15.23 -3.31
CA HIS A 65 -3.35 15.67 -1.93
C HIS A 65 -2.09 16.38 -1.44
N LEU A 66 -0.91 15.85 -1.72
CA LEU A 66 0.37 16.44 -1.30
C LEU A 66 0.68 17.77 -2.00
N GLN A 67 0.08 18.06 -3.16
CA GLN A 67 0.12 19.41 -3.74
C GLN A 67 -0.61 20.45 -2.88
N LEU A 68 -1.69 20.04 -2.21
CA LEU A 68 -2.51 20.90 -1.34
C LEU A 68 -2.00 20.91 0.11
N GLN A 69 -1.48 19.78 0.58
CA GLN A 69 -0.98 19.57 1.93
C GLN A 69 0.43 18.94 1.92
N PRO A 70 1.48 19.71 1.58
CA PRO A 70 2.84 19.18 1.45
C PRO A 70 3.42 18.63 2.77
N GLN A 71 2.86 19.01 3.91
CA GLN A 71 3.37 18.60 5.23
C GLN A 71 2.68 17.33 5.76
N ASP A 72 1.71 16.75 5.03
CA ASP A 72 1.06 15.51 5.45
C ASP A 72 2.00 14.31 5.31
N LEU A 73 2.65 13.97 6.42
CA LEU A 73 3.61 12.89 6.49
C LEU A 73 2.98 11.52 6.24
N ASP A 74 1.72 11.31 6.64
CA ASP A 74 1.07 10.00 6.49
C ASP A 74 0.75 9.71 5.02
N SER A 75 0.22 10.71 4.31
CA SER A 75 0.02 10.62 2.85
C SER A 75 1.34 10.42 2.11
N ARG A 76 2.39 11.13 2.52
CA ARG A 76 3.73 11.02 1.94
C ARG A 76 4.34 9.64 2.16
N ARG A 77 4.22 9.08 3.37
CA ARG A 77 4.67 7.73 3.71
C ARG A 77 3.94 6.66 2.90
N LEU A 78 2.62 6.80 2.74
CA LEU A 78 1.83 5.87 1.96
C LEU A 78 2.24 5.93 0.48
N LEU A 79 2.39 7.13 -0.09
CA LEU A 79 2.85 7.30 -1.46
C LEU A 79 4.25 6.69 -1.64
N LEU A 80 5.18 6.98 -0.73
CA LEU A 80 6.53 6.41 -0.74
C LEU A 80 6.51 4.87 -0.78
N GLN A 81 5.70 4.22 0.06
CA GLN A 81 5.55 2.77 0.05
C GLN A 81 5.06 2.26 -1.32
N LEU A 82 4.03 2.90 -1.89
CA LEU A 82 3.51 2.53 -3.22
C LEU A 82 4.53 2.70 -4.33
N LEU A 83 5.32 3.78 -4.28
CA LEU A 83 6.38 4.04 -5.25
C LEU A 83 7.50 3.01 -5.17
N LEU A 84 7.89 2.60 -3.96
CA LEU A 84 8.87 1.53 -3.75
C LEU A 84 8.35 0.19 -4.29
N ASP A 85 7.09 -0.14 -4.03
CA ASP A 85 6.48 -1.39 -4.50
C ASP A 85 6.30 -1.41 -6.03
N GLY A 86 6.04 -0.25 -6.64
CA GLY A 86 5.97 -0.06 -8.10
C GLY A 86 7.33 0.11 -8.79
N GLY A 87 8.45 0.14 -8.05
CA GLY A 87 9.79 0.31 -8.63
C GLY A 87 10.11 1.76 -9.08
N HIS A 88 9.30 2.74 -8.69
CA HIS A 88 9.49 4.16 -9.01
C HIS A 88 10.51 4.81 -8.07
N HIS A 89 11.77 4.35 -8.11
CA HIS A 89 12.80 4.69 -7.12
C HIS A 89 13.16 6.18 -7.07
N ILE A 90 13.17 6.88 -8.20
CA ILE A 90 13.52 8.31 -8.27
C ILE A 90 12.48 9.15 -7.52
N GLU A 91 11.19 8.89 -7.78
CA GLU A 91 10.11 9.61 -7.10
C GLU A 91 10.06 9.22 -5.61
N ALA A 92 10.29 7.94 -5.29
CA ALA A 92 10.39 7.47 -3.91
C ALA A 92 11.50 8.23 -3.14
N GLU A 93 12.66 8.46 -3.75
CA GLU A 93 13.75 9.20 -3.14
C GLU A 93 13.36 10.66 -2.82
N ALA A 94 12.65 11.33 -3.74
CA ALA A 94 12.13 12.68 -3.51
C ALA A 94 11.13 12.70 -2.34
N GLN A 95 10.17 11.77 -2.32
CA GLN A 95 9.19 11.67 -1.24
C GLN A 95 9.84 11.35 0.11
N LEU A 96 10.87 10.48 0.13
CA LEU A 96 11.62 10.16 1.34
C LEU A 96 12.43 11.35 1.85
N SER A 97 13.09 12.09 0.96
CA SER A 97 13.86 13.29 1.34
C SER A 97 12.96 14.33 1.98
N GLU A 98 11.80 14.62 1.39
CA GLU A 98 10.83 15.53 1.98
C GLU A 98 10.26 15.01 3.31
N ALA A 99 9.99 13.71 3.42
CA ALA A 99 9.52 13.10 4.68
C ALA A 99 10.55 13.23 5.81
N LEU A 100 11.82 12.97 5.53
CA LEU A 100 12.92 13.09 6.49
C LEU A 100 13.23 14.55 6.85
N ALA A 101 13.00 15.50 5.94
CA ALA A 101 13.12 16.92 6.24
C ALA A 101 12.03 17.39 7.23
N LEU A 102 10.82 16.82 7.12
CA LEU A 102 9.72 17.11 8.06
C LEU A 102 9.97 16.48 9.43
N GLN A 103 10.34 15.19 9.45
CA GLN A 103 10.61 14.45 10.68
C GLN A 103 11.85 13.57 10.51
N PRO A 104 13.02 14.02 10.99
CA PRO A 104 14.28 13.31 10.79
C PRO A 104 14.35 11.96 11.50
N ASP A 105 13.60 11.75 12.59
CA ASP A 105 13.74 10.60 13.49
C ASP A 105 12.44 9.79 13.60
N VAL A 106 11.92 9.35 12.47
CA VAL A 106 10.78 8.44 12.41
C VAL A 106 11.28 7.05 12.05
N PRO A 107 11.11 6.04 12.93
CA PRO A 107 11.59 4.69 12.68
C PRO A 107 11.08 4.08 11.37
N ASP A 108 9.81 4.32 11.04
CA ASP A 108 9.21 3.85 9.79
C ASP A 108 9.86 4.47 8.54
N LEU A 109 10.31 5.74 8.60
CA LEU A 109 11.02 6.38 7.49
C LEU A 109 12.43 5.79 7.31
N ARG A 110 13.10 5.43 8.41
CA ARG A 110 14.40 4.72 8.35
C ARG A 110 14.26 3.35 7.71
N ARG A 111 13.17 2.64 7.99
CA ARG A 111 12.83 1.36 7.33
C ARG A 111 12.58 1.55 5.83
N LEU A 112 11.79 2.55 5.44
CA LEU A 112 11.53 2.87 4.02
C LEU A 112 12.81 3.32 3.29
N GLN A 113 13.69 4.07 3.95
CA GLN A 113 15.02 4.41 3.45
C GLN A 113 15.86 3.17 3.18
N ALA A 114 15.90 2.23 4.14
CA ALA A 114 16.58 0.96 3.94
C ALA A 114 15.98 0.15 2.79
N SER A 115 14.66 0.14 2.62
CA SER A 115 14.00 -0.51 1.48
C SER A 115 14.38 0.13 0.14
N LEU A 116 14.46 1.45 0.05
CA LEU A 116 14.93 2.15 -1.14
C LEU A 116 16.37 1.79 -1.49
N LEU A 117 17.27 1.85 -0.50
CA LEU A 117 18.69 1.51 -0.65
C LEU A 117 18.86 0.04 -1.10
N ALA A 118 18.12 -0.88 -0.50
CA ALA A 118 18.15 -2.30 -0.85
C ALA A 118 17.74 -2.53 -2.33
N ARG A 119 16.68 -1.87 -2.79
CA ARG A 119 16.21 -1.96 -4.18
C ARG A 119 17.18 -1.34 -5.19
N ARG A 120 18.08 -0.46 -4.74
CA ARG A 120 19.19 0.10 -5.52
C ARG A 120 20.45 -0.79 -5.51
N GLY A 121 20.43 -1.91 -4.78
CA GLY A 121 21.59 -2.79 -4.61
C GLY A 121 22.57 -2.31 -3.53
N GLU A 122 22.21 -1.28 -2.76
CA GLU A 122 23.06 -0.66 -1.73
C GLU A 122 22.81 -1.31 -0.36
N ALA A 123 22.91 -2.65 -0.29
CA ALA A 123 22.51 -3.44 0.88
C ALA A 123 23.25 -3.05 2.18
N ALA A 124 24.54 -2.70 2.08
CA ALA A 124 25.33 -2.26 3.23
C ALA A 124 24.81 -0.93 3.81
N LEU A 125 24.44 0.02 2.94
CA LEU A 125 23.85 1.30 3.37
C LEU A 125 22.44 1.08 3.92
N ALA A 126 21.68 0.17 3.34
CA ALA A 126 20.36 -0.21 3.84
C ALA A 126 20.44 -0.76 5.28
N LEU A 127 21.39 -1.67 5.54
CA LEU A 127 21.59 -2.25 6.86
C LEU A 127 22.01 -1.19 7.89
N ALA A 128 22.94 -0.30 7.53
CA ALA A 128 23.31 0.83 8.37
C ALA A 128 22.14 1.79 8.64
N SER A 129 21.24 1.98 7.67
CA SER A 129 20.02 2.79 7.85
C SER A 129 19.05 2.15 8.84
N LEU A 130 18.86 0.83 8.80
CA LEU A 130 18.04 0.11 9.78
C LEU A 130 18.63 0.22 11.18
N HIS A 131 19.92 0.00 11.37
CA HIS A 131 20.56 0.06 12.68
C HIS A 131 20.49 1.44 13.34
N ARG A 132 20.36 2.51 12.55
CA ARG A 132 20.14 3.88 13.07
C ARG A 132 18.71 4.17 13.48
N SER A 133 17.77 3.26 13.21
CA SER A 133 16.39 3.40 13.67
C SER A 133 16.29 3.15 15.18
N ALA A 134 15.69 4.05 15.92
CA ALA A 134 15.47 3.88 17.36
C ALA A 134 14.61 2.65 17.71
N SER A 135 13.76 2.19 16.79
CA SER A 135 12.95 0.97 16.96
C SER A 135 13.63 -0.30 16.47
N PHE A 136 14.87 -0.23 16.00
CA PHE A 136 15.55 -1.40 15.45
C PHE A 136 15.62 -2.52 16.49
N GLY A 137 15.32 -3.74 16.08
CA GLY A 137 15.31 -4.92 16.96
C GLY A 137 14.04 -5.08 17.80
N GLN A 138 13.11 -4.11 17.79
CA GLN A 138 11.84 -4.23 18.54
C GLN A 138 10.75 -4.95 17.74
N HIS A 139 10.86 -4.97 16.40
CA HIS A 139 9.91 -5.61 15.51
C HIS A 139 10.57 -6.75 14.74
N ALA A 140 9.88 -7.89 14.68
CA ALA A 140 10.36 -9.06 13.93
C ALA A 140 10.54 -8.77 12.43
N GLY A 141 9.74 -7.88 11.85
CA GLY A 141 9.86 -7.48 10.45
C GLY A 141 11.19 -6.75 10.14
N ASP A 142 11.63 -5.87 11.04
CA ASP A 142 12.88 -5.12 10.88
C ASP A 142 14.09 -6.05 10.99
N LEU A 143 14.05 -6.99 11.93
CA LEU A 143 15.07 -8.03 12.09
C LEU A 143 15.12 -8.97 10.89
N ALA A 144 13.98 -9.44 10.40
CA ALA A 144 13.94 -10.29 9.21
C ALA A 144 14.49 -9.55 7.98
N PHE A 145 14.20 -8.25 7.84
CA PHE A 145 14.76 -7.44 6.77
C PHE A 145 16.28 -7.26 6.92
N ALA A 146 16.77 -6.99 8.13
CA ALA A 146 18.21 -6.97 8.41
C ALA A 146 18.90 -8.30 8.10
N GLY A 147 18.26 -9.44 8.39
CA GLY A 147 18.75 -10.77 8.03
C GLY A 147 18.90 -10.95 6.52
N GLN A 148 17.94 -10.46 5.73
CA GLN A 148 18.02 -10.48 4.25
C GLN A 148 19.17 -9.60 3.74
N LEU A 149 19.32 -8.39 4.29
CA LEU A 149 20.40 -7.48 3.91
C LEU A 149 21.77 -8.04 4.28
N ALA A 150 21.88 -8.67 5.46
CA ALA A 150 23.10 -9.33 5.92
C ALA A 150 23.55 -10.43 4.94
N LEU A 151 22.63 -11.21 4.37
CA LEU A 151 22.97 -12.17 3.32
C LEU A 151 23.49 -11.50 2.05
N GLN A 152 22.87 -10.39 1.63
CA GLN A 152 23.31 -9.65 0.43
C GLN A 152 24.71 -9.06 0.58
N VAL A 153 25.14 -8.73 1.80
CA VAL A 153 26.49 -8.24 2.09
C VAL A 153 27.48 -9.35 2.49
N GLY A 154 27.09 -10.62 2.38
CA GLY A 154 27.97 -11.75 2.66
C GLY A 154 28.25 -12.00 4.14
N GLN A 155 27.31 -11.64 5.02
CA GLN A 155 27.39 -11.83 6.47
C GLN A 155 26.38 -12.89 6.96
N PRO A 156 26.59 -14.19 6.67
CA PRO A 156 25.62 -15.23 6.99
C PRO A 156 25.42 -15.44 8.51
N GLU A 157 26.44 -15.26 9.34
CA GLU A 157 26.28 -15.36 10.80
C GLU A 157 25.38 -14.24 11.35
N ALA A 158 25.60 -13.00 10.92
CA ALA A 158 24.71 -11.90 11.28
C ALA A 158 23.29 -12.17 10.76
N ALA A 159 23.14 -12.71 9.55
CA ALA A 159 21.83 -13.07 9.03
C ALA A 159 21.11 -14.11 9.90
N ARG A 160 21.84 -15.14 10.35
CA ARG A 160 21.33 -16.18 11.25
C ARG A 160 20.79 -15.56 12.53
N GLU A 161 21.58 -14.72 13.19
CA GLU A 161 21.18 -14.06 14.44
C GLU A 161 19.92 -13.21 14.26
N HIS A 162 19.85 -12.41 13.21
CA HIS A 162 18.70 -11.56 12.92
C HIS A 162 17.42 -12.38 12.67
N PHE A 163 17.49 -13.45 11.87
CA PHE A 163 16.33 -14.30 11.62
C PHE A 163 15.88 -15.07 12.87
N GLU A 164 16.83 -15.56 13.68
CA GLU A 164 16.51 -16.21 14.95
C GLU A 164 15.84 -15.25 15.94
N GLN A 165 16.31 -14.00 16.02
CA GLN A 165 15.64 -12.97 16.82
C GLN A 165 14.25 -12.64 16.25
N ALA A 166 14.10 -12.53 14.93
CA ALA A 166 12.81 -12.27 14.29
C ALA A 166 11.79 -13.37 14.63
N LEU A 167 12.19 -14.64 14.56
CA LEU A 167 11.33 -15.78 14.90
C LEU A 167 11.01 -15.89 16.40
N ARG A 168 11.83 -15.29 17.28
CA ARG A 168 11.51 -15.17 18.72
C ARG A 168 10.52 -14.07 19.04
N LEU A 169 10.59 -12.94 18.33
CA LEU A 169 9.75 -11.76 18.60
C LEU A 169 8.40 -11.78 17.90
N GLY A 170 8.32 -12.42 16.74
CA GLY A 170 7.16 -12.33 15.86
C GLY A 170 6.46 -13.67 15.63
N PRO A 171 5.38 -13.64 14.84
CA PRO A 171 4.77 -14.87 14.36
C PRO A 171 5.80 -15.69 13.59
N VAL A 172 5.76 -17.01 13.78
CA VAL A 172 6.60 -17.97 13.04
C VAL A 172 6.11 -18.04 11.61
N LEU A 173 6.72 -17.23 10.74
CA LEU A 173 6.36 -17.17 9.33
C LEU A 173 7.22 -18.16 8.52
N PRO A 174 6.62 -19.01 7.68
CA PRO A 174 7.37 -19.99 6.88
C PRO A 174 8.50 -19.38 6.06
N ARG A 175 8.30 -18.18 5.47
CA ARG A 175 9.36 -17.44 4.76
C ARG A 175 10.62 -17.19 5.58
N TRP A 176 10.48 -16.87 6.87
CA TRP A 176 11.62 -16.57 7.73
C TRP A 176 12.31 -17.87 8.19
N GLN A 177 11.54 -18.93 8.39
CA GLN A 177 12.08 -20.28 8.65
C GLN A 177 12.86 -20.81 7.44
N LEU A 178 12.32 -20.67 6.22
CA LEU A 178 13.00 -21.03 4.98
C LEU A 178 14.28 -20.24 4.78
N ALA A 179 14.23 -18.92 5.02
CA ALA A 179 15.42 -18.07 4.95
C ALA A 179 16.49 -18.53 5.96
N LEU A 180 16.13 -18.73 7.23
CA LEU A 180 17.04 -19.21 8.26
C LEU A 180 17.60 -20.61 7.96
N ALA A 181 16.78 -21.52 7.44
CA ALA A 181 17.24 -22.84 7.01
C ALA A 181 18.31 -22.74 5.90
N GLY A 182 18.09 -21.86 4.91
CA GLY A 182 19.09 -21.56 3.89
C GLY A 182 20.39 -20.99 4.48
N VAL A 183 20.28 -20.08 5.45
CA VAL A 183 21.46 -19.54 6.16
C VAL A 183 22.19 -20.62 6.93
N ARG A 184 21.48 -21.49 7.65
CA ARG A 184 22.09 -22.59 8.40
C ARG A 184 22.81 -23.58 7.48
N LEU A 185 22.24 -23.87 6.31
CA LEU A 185 22.92 -24.69 5.30
C LEU A 185 24.21 -24.04 4.79
N SER A 186 24.21 -22.73 4.53
CA SER A 186 25.43 -22.04 4.08
C SER A 186 26.52 -21.97 5.15
N LEU A 187 26.12 -22.03 6.43
CA LEU A 187 27.02 -22.14 7.59
C LEU A 187 27.41 -23.58 7.94
N GLY A 188 26.88 -24.58 7.23
CA GLY A 188 27.15 -26.00 7.49
C GLY A 188 26.31 -26.64 8.60
N ASP A 189 25.41 -25.90 9.26
CA ASP A 189 24.43 -26.42 10.22
C ASP A 189 23.25 -27.11 9.51
N LYS A 190 23.55 -28.24 8.87
CA LYS A 190 22.55 -29.05 8.14
C LYS A 190 21.46 -29.59 9.09
N ALA A 191 21.83 -29.99 10.30
CA ALA A 191 20.91 -30.54 11.29
C ALA A 191 19.87 -29.50 11.73
N GLY A 192 20.33 -28.28 12.05
CA GLY A 192 19.44 -27.17 12.39
C GLY A 192 18.59 -26.70 11.22
N ALA A 193 19.14 -26.66 10.01
CA ALA A 193 18.36 -26.37 8.82
C ALA A 193 17.23 -27.39 8.60
N ARG A 194 17.54 -28.70 8.74
CA ARG A 194 16.56 -29.77 8.62
C ARG A 194 15.43 -29.63 9.65
N ALA A 195 15.77 -29.40 10.91
CA ALA A 195 14.79 -29.23 11.99
C ALA A 195 13.82 -28.07 11.70
N LEU A 196 14.34 -26.95 11.18
CA LEU A 196 13.51 -25.81 10.78
C LEU A 196 12.57 -26.15 9.62
N LEU A 197 13.07 -26.85 8.60
CA LEU A 197 12.29 -27.21 7.43
C LEU A 197 11.19 -28.23 7.74
N GLU A 198 11.47 -29.21 8.61
CA GLU A 198 10.50 -30.21 9.06
C GLU A 198 9.41 -29.61 9.95
N ALA A 199 9.70 -28.49 10.63
CA ALA A 199 8.73 -27.77 11.45
C ALA A 199 7.74 -26.92 10.63
N ILE A 200 7.93 -26.76 9.32
CA ILE A 200 7.02 -25.98 8.46
C ILE A 200 5.86 -26.89 7.99
N PRO A 201 4.59 -26.55 8.28
CA PRO A 201 3.45 -27.32 7.79
C PRO A 201 3.44 -27.40 6.26
N ALA A 202 3.11 -28.56 5.71
CA ALA A 202 3.11 -28.79 4.26
C ALA A 202 2.15 -27.84 3.52
N GLU A 203 1.02 -27.51 4.14
CA GLU A 203 0.02 -26.57 3.63
C GLU A 203 0.60 -25.16 3.55
N SER A 204 1.44 -24.78 4.54
CA SER A 204 2.10 -23.48 4.59
C SER A 204 3.22 -23.34 3.56
N LEU A 205 3.70 -24.44 2.99
CA LEU A 205 4.70 -24.45 1.91
C LEU A 205 4.06 -24.33 0.52
N ALA A 206 2.75 -24.56 0.38
CA ALA A 206 2.05 -24.55 -0.91
C ALA A 206 1.94 -23.16 -1.53
N ASP A 207 1.86 -22.11 -0.70
CA ASP A 207 1.74 -20.71 -1.14
C ASP A 207 3.08 -20.09 -1.58
N TYR A 208 4.20 -20.71 -1.23
CA TYR A 208 5.51 -20.25 -1.66
C TYR A 208 5.75 -20.78 -3.07
N ALA A 209 5.91 -19.84 -4.02
CA ALA A 209 5.89 -19.98 -5.49
C ALA A 209 6.67 -21.16 -6.10
N ASP A 210 7.44 -21.86 -5.30
CA ASP A 210 8.14 -23.06 -5.66
C ASP A 210 8.29 -23.89 -4.39
N SER A 211 7.46 -24.93 -4.21
CA SER A 211 7.87 -26.06 -3.37
C SER A 211 9.30 -26.53 -3.76
N SER A 212 9.75 -26.21 -4.98
CA SER A 212 11.12 -26.39 -5.46
C SER A 212 12.17 -25.77 -4.54
N TYR A 213 12.01 -24.54 -4.03
CA TYR A 213 13.01 -23.93 -3.14
C TYR A 213 13.07 -24.66 -1.79
N ALA A 214 11.92 -24.87 -1.14
CA ALA A 214 11.86 -25.64 0.11
C ALA A 214 12.34 -27.09 -0.08
N LYS A 215 12.01 -27.73 -1.20
CA LYS A 215 12.48 -29.08 -1.58
C LYS A 215 13.99 -29.10 -1.85
N GLN A 216 14.55 -28.07 -2.47
CA GLN A 216 16.00 -27.94 -2.67
C GLN A 216 16.72 -27.82 -1.34
N LEU A 217 16.21 -26.98 -0.43
CA LEU A 217 16.77 -26.88 0.92
C LEU A 217 16.66 -28.21 1.68
N MET A 218 15.51 -28.89 1.59
CA MET A 218 15.32 -30.22 2.18
C MET A 218 16.28 -31.26 1.59
N ALA A 219 16.49 -31.25 0.27
CA ALA A 219 17.44 -32.15 -0.40
C ALA A 219 18.88 -31.84 0.03
N ALA A 220 19.28 -30.57 0.07
CA ALA A 220 20.58 -30.12 0.54
C ALA A 220 20.82 -30.48 2.02
N ALA A 221 19.78 -30.43 2.86
CA ALA A 221 19.83 -30.84 4.25
C ALA A 221 19.90 -32.38 4.42
N ARG A 222 19.52 -33.17 3.41
CA ARG A 222 19.56 -34.64 3.40
C ARG A 222 20.82 -35.23 2.76
N LEU A 223 21.48 -34.50 1.86
CA LEU A 223 22.69 -34.96 1.19
C LEU A 223 23.86 -34.99 2.20
N THR A 224 24.15 -36.22 2.64
CA THR A 224 25.35 -36.77 3.30
C THR A 224 25.66 -36.34 4.74
N ASP A 225 25.66 -37.34 5.62
CA ASP A 225 26.90 -37.84 6.24
C ASP A 225 27.90 -38.30 5.16
#